data_AF-A0AA37TCB3-F1
#
_entry.id   AF-A0AA37TCB3-F1
#
_cell.length_a   1.000
_cell.length_b   1.000
_cell.length_c   1.000
_cell.angle_alpha   90.00
_cell.angle_beta   90.00
_cell.angle_gamma   90.00
#
_symmetry.space_group_name_H-M   'P 1'
#
loop_
_entity.id
_entity.type
_entity.pdbx_description
1 polymer ?
#
loop_
_entity_poly.entity_id
_entity_poly.type
_entity_poly.pdbx_seq_one_letter_code
_entity_poly.pdbx_strand_id
1 'polypeptide(L)' 'MAEARNPSEADIAATPDAVAGRAKVEERMAQCTVEEQAAFWEAVGRCFGGGKPPEMEPASG' A
#
# COMPACT_ATOMS: atom_id res chain seq x y z
N MET A 1 -31.74 13.94 -9.00
CA MET A 1 -31.08 12.65 -8.70
C MET A 1 -29.60 12.96 -8.55
N ALA A 2 -29.03 12.86 -7.36
CA ALA A 2 -27.59 13.02 -7.20
C ALA A 2 -26.96 11.69 -7.62
N GLU A 3 -26.32 11.67 -8.79
CA GLU A 3 -25.51 10.54 -9.22
C GLU A 3 -24.47 10.27 -8.13
N ALA A 4 -24.47 9.05 -7.60
CA ALA A 4 -23.41 8.59 -6.70
C ALA A 4 -22.11 8.59 -7.50
N ARG A 5 -21.32 9.66 -7.33
CA ARG A 5 -19.97 9.76 -7.87
C ARG A 5 -19.16 8.66 -7.19
N ASN A 6 -19.03 7.52 -7.84
CA ASN A 6 -18.14 6.46 -7.37
C ASN A 6 -16.73 7.05 -7.37
N PRO A 7 -16.11 7.25 -6.19
CA PRO A 7 -14.78 7.85 -6.12
C PRO A 7 -13.78 6.92 -6.82
N SER A 8 -12.84 7.50 -7.54
CA SER A 8 -11.75 6.75 -8.15
C SER A 8 -10.86 6.16 -7.05
N GLU A 9 -10.05 5.16 -7.37
CA GLU A 9 -9.08 4.61 -6.39
C GLU A 9 -8.13 5.68 -5.84
N ALA A 10 -7.75 6.65 -6.67
CA ALA A 10 -6.96 7.80 -6.24
C ALA A 10 -7.70 8.70 -5.23
N ASP A 11 -9.01 8.91 -5.42
CA ASP A 11 -9.85 9.68 -4.51
C ASP A 11 -9.98 8.95 -3.16
N ILE A 12 -10.14 7.64 -3.19
CA ILE A 12 -10.18 6.79 -1.99
C ILE A 12 -8.82 6.80 -1.27
N ALA A 13 -7.71 6.68 -2.01
CA ALA A 13 -6.36 6.68 -1.46
C ALA A 13 -5.93 8.01 -0.80
N ALA A 14 -6.62 9.10 -1.14
CA ALA A 14 -6.45 10.43 -0.55
C ALA A 14 -7.34 10.64 0.69
N THR A 15 -8.27 9.74 1.00
CA THR A 15 -9.09 9.87 2.21
C THR A 15 -8.22 9.77 3.48
N PRO A 16 -8.59 10.50 4.56
CA PRO A 16 -7.82 10.48 5.80
C PRO A 16 -7.61 9.07 6.37
N ASP A 17 -8.64 8.22 6.30
CA ASP A 17 -8.56 6.83 6.76
C ASP A 17 -7.60 5.98 5.93
N ALA A 18 -7.61 6.12 4.59
CA ALA A 18 -6.67 5.41 3.73
C ALA A 18 -5.22 5.86 3.97
N VAL A 19 -4.99 7.16 4.16
CA VAL A 19 -3.67 7.71 4.49
C VAL A 19 -3.19 7.21 5.85
N ALA A 20 -4.04 7.28 6.88
CA ALA A 20 -3.71 6.80 8.22
C ALA A 20 -3.46 5.28 8.24
N GLY A 21 -4.23 4.52 7.46
CA GLY A 21 -4.05 3.08 7.29
C GLY A 21 -2.69 2.75 6.65
N ARG A 22 -2.33 3.45 5.57
CA ARG A 22 -1.03 3.28 4.90
C ARG A 22 0.14 3.59 5.84
N ALA A 23 0.08 4.70 6.59
CA ALA A 23 1.12 5.07 7.54
C ALA A 23 1.36 3.99 8.61
N LYS A 24 0.30 3.34 9.11
CA LYS A 24 0.43 2.23 10.08
C LYS A 24 1.11 1.00 9.48
N VAL A 25 0.81 0.69 8.22
CA VAL A 25 1.47 -0.42 7.51
C VAL A 25 2.95 -0.11 7.31
N GLU A 26 3.28 1.11 6.89
CA GLU A 26 4.66 1.56 6.68
C GLU A 26 5.48 1.54 7.98
N GLU A 27 4.92 2.02 9.09
CA GLU A 27 5.59 1.96 10.41
C GLU A 27 5.91 0.53 10.83
N ARG A 28 5.01 -0.42 10.56
CA ARG A 28 5.23 -1.84 10.87
C ARG A 28 6.26 -2.45 9.93
N MET A 29 6.22 -2.12 8.64
CA MET A 29 7.19 -2.59 7.64
C MET A 29 8.61 -2.10 7.96
N ALA A 30 8.77 -0.89 8.50
CA ALA A 30 10.06 -0.36 8.92
C ALA A 30 10.72 -1.17 10.06
N GLN A 31 9.94 -1.95 10.81
CA GLN A 31 10.44 -2.85 11.87
C GLN A 31 10.74 -4.27 11.35
N CYS A 32 10.35 -4.59 10.12
CA CYS A 32 10.53 -5.90 9.52
C CYS A 32 11.84 -6.01 8.75
N THR A 33 12.41 -7.21 8.72
CA THR A 33 13.52 -7.53 7.80
C THR A 33 13.07 -7.42 6.34
N VAL A 34 14.04 -7.27 5.43
CA VAL A 34 13.75 -7.19 3.98
C VAL A 34 13.02 -8.43 3.48
N GLU A 35 13.34 -9.62 4.01
CA GLU A 35 12.68 -10.88 3.66
C GLU A 35 11.21 -10.90 4.11
N GLU A 36 10.94 -10.42 5.33
CA GLU A 36 9.57 -10.32 5.86
C GLU A 36 8.73 -9.29 5.09
N GLN A 37 9.32 -8.16 4.69
CA GLN A 37 8.67 -7.16 3.84
C GLN A 37 8.32 -7.75 2.47
N ALA A 38 9.25 -8.49 1.85
CA ALA A 38 9.01 -9.16 0.57
C ALA A 38 7.88 -10.19 0.67
N ALA A 39 7.88 -11.01 1.73
CA ALA A 39 6.82 -11.99 1.99
C ALA A 39 5.45 -11.32 2.21
N PHE A 40 5.41 -10.18 2.91
CA PHE A 40 4.19 -9.41 3.10
C PHE A 40 3.60 -8.93 1.76
N TRP A 41 4.42 -8.31 0.90
CA TRP A 41 3.95 -7.81 -0.40
C TRP A 41 3.58 -8.94 -1.37
N GLU A 42 4.27 -10.09 -1.31
CA GLU A 42 3.88 -11.29 -2.06
C GLU A 42 2.48 -11.76 -1.64
N ALA A 43 2.20 -11.84 -0.34
CA ALA A 43 0.90 -12.24 0.18
C ALA A 43 -0.21 -11.25 -0.22
N VAL A 44 0.05 -9.94 -0.09
CA VAL A 44 -0.88 -8.89 -0.56
C VAL A 44 -1.17 -9.05 -2.06
N GLY A 45 -0.15 -9.34 -2.87
CA GLY A 45 -0.32 -9.54 -4.30
C GLY A 45 -1.16 -10.75 -4.68
N ARG A 46 -1.01 -11.86 -3.95
CA ARG A 46 -1.86 -13.04 -4.12
C ARG A 46 -3.31 -12.78 -3.72
N CYS A 47 -3.55 -11.98 -2.68
CA CYS A 47 -4.89 -11.72 -2.17
C CYS A 47 -5.67 -10.66 -2.96
N PHE A 48 -5.01 -9.62 -3.47
CA PHE A 48 -5.66 -8.44 -4.02
C PHE A 48 -5.30 -8.13 -5.49
N GLY A 49 -4.51 -8.98 -6.14
CA GLY A 49 -4.26 -8.89 -7.59
C GLY A 49 -3.33 -7.76 -8.05
N GLY A 50 -2.66 -7.04 -7.12
CA GLY A 50 -1.83 -5.87 -7.44
C GLY A 50 -0.70 -5.59 -6.45
N GLY A 51 -0.16 -6.61 -5.78
CA GLY A 51 0.93 -6.48 -4.80
C GLY A 51 2.27 -6.34 -5.50
N LYS A 52 2.58 -5.13 -5.97
CA LYS A 52 3.96 -4.74 -6.21
C LYS A 52 4.35 -3.80 -5.08
N PRO A 53 5.46 -4.07 -4.35
CA PRO A 53 5.97 -3.08 -3.41
C PRO A 53 6.17 -1.75 -4.15
N PRO A 54 5.97 -0.58 -3.49
CA PRO A 54 6.46 0.67 -4.06
C PRO A 54 7.94 0.45 -4.40
N GLU A 55 8.38 0.92 -5.57
CA GLU A 55 9.78 0.82 -6.00
C GLU A 55 10.65 1.42 -4.89
N MET A 56 11.21 0.55 -4.05
CA MET A 56 12.18 0.91 -3.05
C MET A 56 13.42 1.19 -3.88
N GLU A 57 13.67 2.47 -4.21
CA GLU A 57 14.85 2.85 -4.98
C GLU A 57 16.07 2.13 -4.39
N PRO A 58 16.83 1.39 -5.19
CA PRO A 58 18.07 0.82 -4.70
C PRO A 58 18.94 1.99 -4.26
N ALA A 59 19.26 2.05 -2.96
CA ALA A 59 20.35 2.87 -2.47
C ALA A 59 21.57 2.54 -3.34
N SER A 60 22.05 3.55 -4.05
CA SER A 60 23.05 3.45 -5.09
C SER A 60 24.29 2.67 -4.65
N GLY A 61 24.82 1.87 -5.57
CA GLY A 61 26.19 1.34 -5.53
C GLY A 61 26.83 1.55 -6.89
#